data_AF-A0A353GJP6-F1
#
_entry.id   AF-A0A353GJP6-F1
#
_cell.length_a   1.000
_cell.length_b   1.000
_cell.length_c   1.000
_cell.angle_alpha   90.00
_cell.angle_beta   90.00
_cell.angle_gamma   90.00
#
_symmetry.space_group_name_H-M   'P 1'
#
loop_
_entity.id
_entity.type
_entity.pdbx_description
1 polymer ?
#
loop_
_entity_poly.entity_id
_entity_poly.type
_entity_poly.pdbx_seq_one_letter_code
_entity_poly.pdbx_strand_id
1 'polypeptide(L)'
;MQTSYVYTRTESAGENFDPGFQPELTPKQMLELGVFGGKYMTDCTAEFPADWFEHAQLSPERHDPSLNFFGISASQPLSVWRAKG
;
A
#
# COMPACT_ATOMS: atom_id res chain seq x y z
N MET A 1 -4.45 -3.69 -15.48
CA MET A 1 -3.07 -4.20 -15.34
C MET A 1 -2.44 -4.30 -16.72
N GLN A 2 -1.14 -4.04 -16.85
CA GLN A 2 -0.43 -4.21 -18.12
C GLN A 2 -0.16 -5.69 -18.38
N THR A 3 -0.40 -6.15 -19.60
CA THR A 3 -0.14 -7.54 -20.02
C THR A 3 1.18 -7.63 -20.75
N SER A 4 1.98 -8.66 -20.48
CA SER A 4 3.29 -8.91 -21.11
C SER A 4 4.36 -7.84 -20.83
N TYR A 5 4.21 -7.06 -19.76
CA TYR A 5 5.26 -6.17 -19.28
C TYR A 5 6.41 -6.99 -18.69
N VAL A 6 7.64 -6.69 -19.10
CA VAL A 6 8.85 -7.36 -18.61
C VAL A 6 9.85 -6.28 -18.24
N TYR A 7 10.55 -6.49 -17.14
CA TYR A 7 11.65 -5.64 -16.68
C TYR A 7 12.78 -6.53 -16.16
N THR A 8 14.00 -5.98 -16.16
CA THR A 8 15.16 -6.64 -15.56
C THR A 8 15.36 -6.11 -14.15
N ARG A 9 15.46 -7.00 -13.17
CA ARG A 9 15.80 -6.63 -11.78
C ARG A 9 17.28 -6.27 -11.71
N THR A 10 17.62 -5.04 -11.34
CA THR A 10 19.02 -4.59 -11.20
C THR A 10 19.61 -4.94 -9.83
N GLU A 11 18.77 -5.16 -8.83
CA GLU A 11 19.15 -5.40 -7.43
C GLU A 11 18.37 -6.57 -6.84
N SER A 12 18.81 -7.14 -5.72
CA SER A 12 18.07 -8.20 -5.06
C SER A 12 16.86 -7.72 -4.25
N ALA A 13 15.80 -8.53 -4.21
CA ALA A 13 14.63 -8.21 -3.40
C ALA A 13 14.99 -8.34 -1.91
N GLY A 14 14.71 -7.31 -1.12
CA GLY A 14 15.01 -7.32 0.31
C GLY A 14 16.49 -7.10 0.68
N GLU A 15 17.32 -6.70 -0.29
CA GLU A 15 18.75 -6.47 -0.09
C GLU A 15 19.16 -5.07 -0.58
N ASN A 16 20.37 -4.64 -0.24
CA ASN A 16 20.99 -3.39 -0.70
C ASN A 16 20.19 -2.12 -0.43
N PHE A 17 19.48 -2.09 0.70
CA PHE A 17 18.82 -0.86 1.18
C PHE A 17 19.85 0.21 1.52
N ASP A 18 19.44 1.47 1.38
CA ASP A 18 20.22 2.60 1.87
C ASP A 18 20.53 2.42 3.37
N PRO A 19 21.75 2.69 3.85
CA PRO A 19 22.09 2.52 5.28
C PRO A 19 21.23 3.35 6.24
N GLY A 20 20.67 4.47 5.77
CA GLY A 20 19.74 5.31 6.51
C GLY A 20 18.29 4.81 6.48
N PHE A 21 17.97 3.80 5.67
CA PHE A 21 16.63 3.24 5.59
C PHE A 21 16.36 2.29 6.77
N GLN A 22 15.84 2.87 7.85
CA GLN A 22 15.48 2.16 9.08
C GLN A 22 13.99 2.38 9.37
N PRO A 23 13.09 1.69 8.65
CA PRO A 23 11.66 1.87 8.86
C PRO A 23 11.26 1.33 10.23
N GLU A 24 10.46 2.10 10.97
CA GLU A 24 9.91 1.69 12.27
C GLU A 24 8.84 0.60 12.14
N LEU A 25 8.20 0.53 10.97
CA LEU A 25 7.11 -0.40 10.69
C LEU A 25 7.38 -1.15 9.39
N THR A 26 7.08 -2.44 9.41
CA THR A 26 7.00 -3.26 8.21
C THR A 26 5.71 -2.94 7.44
N PRO A 27 5.67 -3.21 6.12
CA PRO A 27 4.44 -3.06 5.34
C PRO A 27 3.24 -3.84 5.90
N LYS A 28 3.47 -5.06 6.43
CA LYS A 28 2.44 -5.87 7.11
C LYS A 28 1.86 -5.14 8.32
N GLN A 29 2.71 -4.59 9.19
CA GLN A 29 2.26 -3.82 10.35
C GLN A 29 1.48 -2.56 9.94
N MET A 30 1.91 -1.86 8.88
CA MET A 30 1.18 -0.69 8.38
C MET A 30 -0.20 -1.05 7.84
N LEU A 31 -0.34 -2.22 7.19
CA LEU A 31 -1.60 -2.74 6.69
C LEU A 31 -2.56 -3.10 7.83
N GLU A 32 -2.05 -3.75 8.87
CA GLU A 32 -2.80 -4.06 10.11
C GLU A 32 -3.29 -2.79 10.82
N LEU A 33 -2.45 -1.75 10.90
CA LEU A 33 -2.83 -0.45 11.46
C LEU A 33 -3.90 0.29 10.64
N GLY A 34 -4.14 -0.12 9.38
CA GLY A 34 -5.14 0.50 8.51
C GLY A 34 -4.65 1.77 7.83
N VAL A 35 -3.33 2.00 7.72
CA VAL A 35 -2.75 3.22 7.11
C VAL A 35 -3.27 3.48 5.68
N PHE A 36 -3.72 2.43 4.98
CA PHE A 36 -4.21 2.50 3.61
C PHE A 36 -5.73 2.73 3.45
N GLY A 37 -6.48 2.97 4.54
CA GLY A 37 -7.89 3.35 4.46
C GLY A 37 -8.82 2.28 3.87
N GLY A 38 -8.45 1.01 4.01
CA GLY A 38 -9.28 -0.15 3.69
C GLY A 38 -9.31 -0.59 2.22
N LYS A 39 -9.25 0.32 1.24
CA LYS A 39 -9.44 -0.08 -0.17
C LYS A 39 -8.19 -0.69 -0.82
N TYR A 40 -7.01 -0.29 -0.37
CA TYR A 40 -5.76 -0.73 -0.97
C TYR A 40 -5.52 -2.23 -0.77
N MET A 41 -4.84 -2.87 -1.73
CA MET A 41 -4.50 -4.31 -1.72
C MET A 41 -5.69 -5.28 -1.71
N THR A 42 -6.91 -4.80 -2.01
CA THR A 42 -8.13 -5.63 -2.01
C THR A 42 -8.34 -6.40 -3.32
N ASP A 43 -7.67 -6.00 -4.40
CA ASP A 43 -7.78 -6.57 -5.75
C ASP A 43 -6.52 -7.33 -6.21
N CYS A 44 -5.49 -7.41 -5.36
CA CYS A 44 -4.21 -8.06 -5.66
C CYS A 44 -3.73 -8.99 -4.53
N THR A 45 -4.63 -9.53 -3.71
CA THR A 45 -4.28 -10.35 -2.54
C THR A 45 -3.40 -11.56 -2.87
N ALA A 46 -3.52 -12.12 -4.08
CA ALA A 46 -2.70 -13.23 -4.56
C ALA A 46 -1.23 -12.87 -4.83
N GLU A 47 -0.89 -11.59 -4.93
CA GLU A 47 0.49 -11.11 -5.13
C GLU A 47 1.28 -11.03 -3.81
N PHE A 48 0.60 -11.13 -2.66
CA PHE A 48 1.20 -10.93 -1.34
C PHE A 48 1.00 -12.15 -0.42
N PRO A 49 1.84 -12.30 0.62
CA PRO A 49 1.68 -13.38 1.60
C PRO A 49 0.31 -13.33 2.29
N ALA A 50 -0.32 -14.49 2.49
CA ALA A 50 -1.66 -14.57 3.06
C ALA A 50 -1.74 -14.02 4.51
N ASP A 51 -0.66 -14.16 5.27
CA ASP A 51 -0.56 -13.71 6.66
C ASP A 51 -0.60 -12.18 6.80
N TRP A 52 -0.39 -11.42 5.72
CA TRP A 52 -0.56 -9.97 5.72
C TRP A 52 -2.02 -9.55 5.94
N PHE A 53 -2.95 -10.40 5.52
CA PHE A 53 -4.37 -10.07 5.49
C PHE A 53 -5.14 -10.57 6.72
N GLU A 54 -4.50 -11.30 7.64
CA GLU A 54 -5.14 -11.88 8.83
C GLU A 54 -5.74 -10.82 9.78
N HIS A 55 -5.05 -9.69 9.94
CA HIS A 55 -5.46 -8.58 10.81
C HIS A 55 -5.59 -7.25 10.05
N ALA A 56 -5.58 -7.31 8.72
CA ALA A 56 -5.67 -6.13 7.88
C ALA A 56 -7.04 -5.45 8.00
N GLN A 57 -7.04 -4.12 8.13
CA GLN A 57 -8.27 -3.34 8.04
C GLN A 57 -8.61 -3.11 6.58
N LEU A 58 -9.54 -3.90 6.03
CA LEU A 58 -9.93 -3.88 4.62
C LEU A 58 -11.38 -3.40 4.41
N SER A 59 -11.59 -2.67 3.33
CA SER A 59 -12.89 -2.24 2.81
C SER A 59 -12.88 -2.44 1.28
N PRO A 60 -13.22 -3.66 0.81
CA PRO A 60 -13.13 -4.04 -0.60
C PRO A 60 -13.96 -3.20 -1.53
N GLU A 61 -15.07 -2.62 -1.08
CA GLU A 61 -15.97 -1.83 -1.94
C GLU A 61 -15.44 -0.41 -2.14
N ARG A 62 -14.99 0.25 -1.07
CA ARG A 62 -14.66 1.69 -1.08
C ARG A 62 -13.59 2.05 -0.06
N HIS A 63 -12.95 3.20 -0.25
CA HIS A 63 -12.12 3.80 0.78
C HIS A 63 -12.99 4.21 1.99
N ASP A 64 -12.54 3.87 3.19
CA ASP A 64 -13.20 4.23 4.45
C ASP A 64 -12.23 4.97 5.38
N PRO A 65 -12.40 6.29 5.59
CA PRO A 65 -11.55 7.06 6.49
C PRO A 65 -11.56 6.57 7.95
N SER A 66 -12.61 5.86 8.38
CA SER A 66 -12.68 5.32 9.74
C SER A 66 -11.73 4.14 9.98
N LEU A 67 -11.33 3.46 8.91
CA LEU A 67 -10.31 2.41 8.93
C LEU A 67 -8.90 2.98 8.80
N ASN A 68 -8.76 4.28 8.53
CA ASN A 68 -7.46 4.92 8.47
C ASN A 68 -6.92 5.16 9.88
N PHE A 69 -5.67 4.77 10.15
CA PHE A 69 -5.01 4.98 11.45
C PHE A 69 -5.09 6.44 11.95
N PHE A 70 -5.03 7.41 11.04
CA PHE A 70 -5.10 8.84 11.36
C PHE A 70 -6.53 9.41 11.33
N GLY A 71 -7.52 8.62 10.94
CA GLY A 71 -8.93 9.05 10.83
C GLY A 71 -9.18 10.09 9.74
N ILE A 72 -8.23 10.28 8.81
CA ILE A 72 -8.33 11.27 7.73
C ILE A 72 -8.16 10.62 6.36
N SER A 73 -8.73 11.26 5.33
CA SER A 73 -8.48 10.84 3.95
C SER A 73 -7.04 11.21 3.56
N ALA A 74 -6.19 10.21 3.36
CA ALA A 74 -4.79 10.40 2.97
C ALA A 74 -4.61 10.88 1.52
N SER A 75 -5.67 10.82 0.70
CA SER A 75 -5.63 11.14 -0.73
C SER A 75 -6.30 12.47 -1.06
N GLN A 76 -5.67 13.21 -1.97
CA GLN A 76 -6.28 14.37 -2.64
C GLN A 76 -7.02 13.88 -3.89
N PRO A 77 -8.15 14.52 -4.27
CA PRO A 77 -8.85 14.17 -5.49
C PRO A 77 -7.97 14.44 -6.72
N LEU A 78 -8.20 13.66 -7.78
CA LEU A 78 -7.47 13.77 -9.06
C LEU A 78 -7.46 15.20 -9.63
N SER A 79 -8.51 15.98 -9.39
CA SER A 79 -8.60 17.39 -9.78
C SER A 79 -7.48 18.25 -9.21
N VAL A 80 -7.06 18.01 -7.96
CA VAL A 80 -5.99 18.78 -7.31
C VAL A 80 -4.65 18.47 -7.96
N TRP A 81 -4.39 17.22 -8.32
CA TRP A 81 -3.17 16.83 -9.04
C TRP A 81 -3.13 17.41 -10.45
N ARG A 82 -4.23 17.32 -11.19
CA ARG A 82 -4.36 17.95 -12.52
C ARG A 82 -4.15 19.46 -12.49
N ALA A 83 -4.59 20.14 -11.42
CA ALA A 83 -4.38 21.58 -11.26
C ALA A 83 -2.90 21.94 -10.98
N LYS A 84 -2.10 21.00 -10.46
CA LYS A 84 -0.69 21.21 -10.13
C LYS A 84 0.27 20.93 -11.30
N GLY A 85 -0.21 20.27 -12.37
CA GLY A 85 0.59 19.90 -13.55
C GLY A 85 0.97 18.43 -13.54
#